data_AF-A0A958AJ12-F1
#
_entry.id   AF-A0A958AJ12-F1
#
_cell.length_a   1.000
_cell.length_b   1.000
_cell.length_c   1.000
_cell.angle_alpha   90.00
_cell.angle_beta   90.00
_cell.angle_gamma   90.00
#
_symmetry.space_group_name_H-M   'P 1'
#
loop_
_entity.id
_entity.type
_entity.pdbx_description
1 polymer ?
#
loop_
_entity_poly.entity_id
_entity_poly.type
_entity_poly.pdbx_seq_one_letter_code
_entity_poly.pdbx_strand_id
1 'polypeptide(L)'
;AAAAYLLTDELRRMLLYSVVIGIVSAVGGYWMARWLDANIAGSMATVTWIVFVVIFLVAPNRGIVALAQRHRRQRWEFAKTMVAIHLLQHENGPDADHECRVDHLVEHLRWQPDHAEQVIRYAERKGAVRRHSGRLLLTDVGRGVARAALVQ
;
A
#
# COMPACT_ATOMS: atom_id res chain seq x y z
N ALA A 1 -0.37 5.79 26.72
CA ALA A 1 -1.56 4.93 26.49
C ALA A 1 -2.01 4.94 25.02
N ALA A 2 -2.56 6.04 24.47
CA ALA A 2 -3.10 6.07 23.09
C ALA A 2 -2.06 5.72 21.99
N ALA A 3 -0.83 6.22 22.07
CA ALA A 3 0.25 5.87 21.13
C ALA A 3 0.64 4.38 21.18
N ALA A 4 0.71 3.78 22.36
CA ALA A 4 1.07 2.38 22.53
C ALA A 4 0.00 1.42 21.96
N TYR A 5 -1.27 1.80 22.08
CA TYR A 5 -2.40 1.07 21.51
C TYR A 5 -2.40 1.08 19.97
N LEU A 6 -1.86 2.14 19.35
CA LEU A 6 -1.69 2.20 17.89
C LEU A 6 -0.65 1.18 17.37
N LEU A 7 0.32 0.80 18.21
CA LEU A 7 1.42 -0.09 17.86
C LEU A 7 1.09 -1.57 18.08
N THR A 8 0.22 -1.91 19.04
CA THR A 8 -0.03 -3.30 19.42
C THR A 8 -1.33 -3.47 20.18
N ASP A 9 -2.00 -4.60 19.93
CA ASP A 9 -3.18 -5.04 20.68
C ASP A 9 -2.82 -5.96 21.87
N GLU A 10 -1.55 -6.36 21.99
CA GLU A 10 -1.08 -7.17 23.11
C GLU A 10 -0.79 -6.30 24.34
N LEU A 11 -1.53 -6.54 25.44
CA LEU A 11 -1.47 -5.75 26.67
C LEU A 11 -0.03 -5.61 27.21
N ARG A 12 0.76 -6.69 27.20
CA ARG A 12 2.16 -6.68 27.69
C ARG A 12 3.04 -5.74 26.88
N ARG A 13 2.88 -5.72 25.55
CA ARG A 13 3.64 -4.83 24.67
C ARG A 13 3.16 -3.39 24.79
N MET A 14 1.86 -3.16 24.96
CA MET A 14 1.28 -1.83 25.16
C MET A 14 1.82 -1.15 26.44
N LEU A 15 2.00 -1.92 27.52
CA LEU A 15 2.60 -1.42 28.75
C LEU A 15 4.07 -1.07 28.56
N LEU A 16 4.85 -1.94 27.92
CA LEU A 16 6.27 -1.68 27.63
C LEU A 16 6.43 -0.38 26.81
N TYR A 17 5.67 -0.22 25.73
CA TYR A 17 5.70 0.98 24.91
C TYR A 17 5.25 2.22 25.66
N SER A 18 4.25 2.11 26.54
CA SER A 18 3.81 3.26 27.34
C SER A 18 4.90 3.76 28.29
N VAL A 19 5.66 2.86 28.90
CA VAL A 19 6.80 3.21 29.77
C VAL A 19 7.90 3.90 28.96
N VAL A 20 8.28 3.31 27.82
CA VAL A 20 9.32 3.88 26.95
C VAL A 20 8.94 5.28 26.46
N ILE A 21 7.69 5.46 26.00
CA ILE A 21 7.18 6.77 25.57
C ILE A 21 7.20 7.77 26.72
N GLY A 22 6.81 7.36 27.93
CA GLY A 22 6.88 8.21 29.11
C GLY A 22 8.30 8.67 29.44
N ILE A 23 9.29 7.77 29.37
CA ILE A 23 10.70 8.10 29.59
C ILE A 23 11.20 9.09 28.53
N VAL A 24 10.92 8.84 27.25
CA VAL A 24 11.33 9.71 26.14
C VAL A 24 10.68 11.10 26.27
N SER A 25 9.39 11.16 26.60
CA SER A 25 8.68 12.41 26.83
C SER A 25 9.24 13.21 28.01
N ALA A 26 9.61 12.54 29.10
CA ALA A 26 10.16 13.20 30.28
C ALA A 26 11.57 13.76 30.02
N VAL A 27 12.46 12.93 29.45
CA VAL A 27 13.84 13.34 29.13
C VAL A 27 13.84 14.43 28.04
N GLY A 28 13.10 14.21 26.95
CA GLY A 28 13.01 15.18 25.86
C GLY A 28 12.34 16.49 26.30
N GLY A 29 11.25 16.39 27.07
CA GLY A 29 10.53 17.56 27.57
C GLY A 29 11.39 18.42 28.50
N TYR A 30 12.18 17.80 29.37
CA TYR A 30 13.14 18.50 30.24
C TYR A 30 14.22 19.23 29.44
N TRP A 31 14.86 18.55 28.48
CA TRP A 31 15.87 19.17 27.63
C TRP A 31 15.30 20.34 26.81
N MET A 32 14.10 20.16 26.25
CA MET A 32 13.44 21.19 25.45
C MET A 32 13.00 22.39 26.29
N ALA A 33 12.51 22.17 27.52
CA ALA A 33 12.25 23.24 28.48
C ALA A 33 13.52 24.03 28.82
N ARG A 34 14.63 23.33 29.04
CA ARG A 34 15.91 23.94 29.40
C ARG A 34 16.50 24.80 28.27
N TRP A 35 16.30 24.38 27.02
CA TRP A 35 16.84 25.08 25.84
C TRP A 35 15.98 26.29 25.43
N LEU A 36 14.67 26.20 25.62
CA LEU A 36 13.72 27.25 25.23
C LEU A 36 13.39 28.22 26.38
N ASP A 37 13.98 28.03 27.57
CA ASP A 37 13.57 28.65 28.84
C ASP A 37 12.03 28.66 29.03
N ALA A 38 11.39 27.59 28.57
CA ALA A 38 9.95 27.45 28.52
C ALA A 38 9.42 26.65 29.71
N ASN A 39 8.11 26.76 29.97
CA ASN A 39 7.45 25.99 31.01
C ASN A 39 7.60 24.47 30.76
N ILE A 40 8.15 23.77 31.75
CA ILE A 40 8.35 22.32 31.79
C ILE A 40 7.07 21.55 31.42
N ALA A 41 5.90 21.96 31.92
CA ALA A 41 4.64 21.30 31.62
C ALA A 41 4.27 21.40 30.13
N GLY A 42 4.46 22.57 29.53
CA GLY A 42 4.21 22.81 28.10
C GLY A 42 5.21 22.06 27.21
N SER A 43 6.48 22.02 27.61
CA SER A 43 7.52 21.29 26.89
C SER A 43 7.33 19.76 26.95
N MET A 44 6.91 19.21 28.10
CA MET A 44 6.56 17.79 28.19
C MET A 44 5.33 17.44 27.33
N ALA A 45 4.33 18.31 27.28
CA ALA A 45 3.13 18.10 26.45
C ALA A 45 3.47 18.13 24.96
N THR A 46 4.31 19.05 24.51
CA THR A 46 4.73 19.15 23.10
C THR A 46 5.59 17.97 22.67
N VAL A 47 6.56 17.53 23.47
CA VAL A 47 7.32 16.30 23.15
C VAL A 47 6.40 15.09 23.08
N THR A 48 5.47 14.94 24.02
CA THR A 48 4.51 13.84 24.00
C THR A 48 3.63 13.87 22.75
N TRP A 49 3.19 15.06 22.32
CA TRP A 49 2.44 15.25 21.08
C TRP A 49 3.26 14.87 19.84
N ILE A 50 4.52 15.32 19.75
CA ILE A 50 5.41 14.96 18.64
C ILE A 50 5.62 13.44 18.58
N VAL A 51 5.93 12.81 19.72
CA VAL A 51 6.12 11.35 19.80
C VAL A 51 4.83 10.62 19.39
N PHE A 52 3.67 11.10 19.83
CA PHE A 52 2.37 10.55 19.41
C PHE A 52 2.17 10.66 17.90
N VAL A 53 2.43 11.82 17.28
CA VAL A 53 2.27 12.04 15.84
C VAL A 53 3.18 11.12 15.03
N VAL A 54 4.45 11.00 15.42
CA VAL A 54 5.41 10.10 14.75
C VAL A 54 4.93 8.65 14.82
N ILE A 55 4.52 8.19 16.01
CA ILE A 55 3.99 6.83 16.19
C ILE A 55 2.73 6.63 15.36
N PHE A 56 1.82 7.59 15.35
CA PHE A 56 0.58 7.55 14.59
C PHE A 56 0.81 7.49 13.07
N LEU A 57 1.83 8.18 12.55
CA LEU A 57 2.20 8.12 11.14
C LEU A 57 2.80 6.75 10.77
N VAL A 58 3.68 6.21 11.62
CA VAL A 58 4.48 5.00 11.33
C VAL A 58 3.75 3.70 11.70
N ALA A 59 2.72 3.74 12.53
CA ALA A 59 2.04 2.54 13.03
C ALA A 59 1.61 1.59 11.89
N PRO A 60 2.06 0.33 11.87
CA PRO A 60 1.95 -0.55 10.70
C PRO A 60 0.53 -1.07 10.42
N ASN A 61 -0.34 -1.10 11.43
CA ASN A 61 -1.72 -1.59 11.30
C ASN A 61 -2.77 -0.49 11.37
N ARG A 62 -2.48 0.61 12.07
CA ARG A 62 -3.44 1.68 12.35
C ARG A 62 -2.94 3.06 11.92
N GLY A 63 -1.71 3.16 11.42
CA GLY A 63 -1.14 4.41 10.95
C GLY A 63 -1.59 4.76 9.54
N ILE A 64 -1.65 6.06 9.27
CA ILE A 64 -2.15 6.60 8.00
C ILE A 64 -1.27 6.15 6.83
N VAL A 65 0.05 6.09 7.02
CA VAL A 65 0.98 5.68 5.95
C VAL A 65 0.76 4.23 5.56
N ALA A 66 0.62 3.34 6.54
CA ALA A 66 0.37 1.93 6.27
C ALA A 66 -0.99 1.72 5.58
N LEU A 67 -2.03 2.45 6.00
CA LEU A 67 -3.33 2.42 5.36
C LEU A 67 -3.27 2.91 3.90
N ALA A 68 -2.60 4.04 3.66
CA ALA A 68 -2.41 4.58 2.32
C ALA A 68 -1.62 3.63 1.42
N GLN A 69 -0.57 2.99 1.94
CA GLN A 69 0.20 1.97 1.22
C GLN A 69 -0.65 0.75 0.86
N ARG A 70 -1.49 0.26 1.80
CA ARG A 70 -2.43 -0.84 1.56
C ARG A 70 -3.41 -0.50 0.45
N HIS A 71 -4.03 0.68 0.49
CA HIS A 71 -4.94 1.13 -0.56
C HIS A 71 -4.24 1.26 -1.92
N ARG A 72 -3.03 1.83 -1.95
CA ARG A 72 -2.26 1.92 -3.18
C ARG A 72 -1.96 0.54 -3.75
N ARG A 73 -1.53 -0.40 -2.90
CA ARG A 73 -1.26 -1.78 -3.32
C ARG A 73 -2.51 -2.49 -3.82
N GLN A 74 -3.65 -2.33 -3.13
CA GLN A 74 -4.94 -2.89 -3.57
C GLN A 74 -5.35 -2.38 -4.95
N ARG A 75 -5.16 -1.08 -5.24
CA ARG A 75 -5.43 -0.52 -6.57
C ARG A 75 -4.59 -1.17 -7.67
N TRP A 76 -3.30 -1.41 -7.40
CA TRP A 76 -2.42 -2.10 -8.35
C TRP A 76 -2.80 -3.57 -8.56
N GLU A 77 -3.13 -4.29 -7.48
CA GLU A 77 -3.60 -5.67 -7.57
C GLU A 77 -4.91 -5.76 -8.35
N PHE A 78 -5.86 -4.85 -8.09
CA PHE A 78 -7.12 -4.77 -8.83
C PHE A 78 -6.90 -4.50 -10.33
N ALA A 79 -6.05 -3.51 -10.68
CA ALA A 79 -5.74 -3.20 -12.07
C ALA A 79 -5.07 -4.39 -12.78
N LYS A 80 -4.14 -5.08 -12.11
CA LYS A 80 -3.53 -6.32 -12.63
C LYS A 80 -4.57 -7.41 -12.89
N THR A 81 -5.50 -7.61 -11.95
CA THR A 81 -6.57 -8.60 -12.09
C THR A 81 -7.52 -8.25 -13.23
N MET A 82 -7.90 -6.97 -13.39
CA MET A 82 -8.70 -6.50 -14.53
C MET A 82 -8.06 -6.83 -15.88
N VAL A 83 -6.76 -6.52 -16.05
CA VAL A 83 -6.02 -6.89 -17.28
C VAL A 83 -6.01 -8.40 -17.46
N ALA A 84 -5.77 -9.17 -16.40
CA ALA A 84 -5.74 -10.62 -16.47
C ALA A 84 -7.10 -11.22 -16.90
N ILE A 85 -8.22 -10.70 -16.39
CA ILE A 85 -9.57 -11.11 -16.79
C ILE A 85 -9.83 -10.73 -18.25
N HIS A 86 -9.50 -9.51 -18.65
CA HIS A 86 -9.69 -9.07 -20.03
C HIS A 86 -8.94 -9.96 -21.02
N LEU A 87 -7.66 -10.25 -20.75
CA LEU A 87 -6.86 -11.15 -21.57
C LEU A 87 -7.44 -12.57 -21.56
N LEU A 88 -7.86 -13.09 -20.40
CA LEU A 88 -8.46 -14.43 -20.30
C LEU A 88 -9.73 -14.56 -21.15
N GLN A 89 -10.53 -13.49 -21.23
CA GLN A 89 -11.79 -13.51 -21.97
C GLN A 89 -11.57 -13.50 -23.48
N HIS A 90 -10.51 -12.86 -23.95
CA HIS A 90 -10.22 -12.68 -25.38
C HIS A 90 -9.10 -13.59 -25.89
N GLU A 91 -8.41 -14.36 -25.04
CA GLU A 91 -7.29 -15.23 -25.46
C GLU A 91 -7.67 -16.31 -26.48
N ASN A 92 -8.94 -16.72 -26.52
CA ASN A 92 -9.47 -17.74 -27.43
C ASN A 92 -10.46 -17.16 -28.47
N GLY A 93 -10.57 -15.83 -28.57
CA GLY A 93 -11.45 -15.17 -29.52
C GLY A 93 -10.91 -15.21 -30.96
N PRO A 94 -11.76 -15.00 -31.98
CA PRO A 94 -11.34 -14.95 -33.37
C PRO A 94 -10.35 -13.80 -33.67
N ASP A 95 -10.37 -12.72 -32.87
CA ASP A 95 -9.49 -11.54 -32.97
C ASP A 95 -8.49 -11.42 -31.81
N ALA A 96 -8.13 -12.55 -31.17
CA ALA A 96 -7.23 -12.59 -30.01
C ALA A 96 -5.90 -11.84 -30.23
N ASP A 97 -5.34 -11.90 -31.44
CA ASP A 97 -4.09 -11.22 -31.79
C ASP A 97 -4.19 -9.68 -31.81
N HIS A 98 -5.40 -9.14 -31.98
CA HIS A 98 -5.66 -7.70 -31.95
C HIS A 98 -6.10 -7.25 -30.55
N GLU A 99 -7.07 -7.96 -29.97
CA GLU A 99 -7.67 -7.64 -28.66
C GLU A 99 -6.67 -7.80 -27.50
N CYS A 100 -5.72 -8.74 -27.59
CA CYS A 100 -4.70 -8.94 -26.54
C CYS A 100 -3.47 -8.00 -26.68
N ARG A 101 -3.60 -6.88 -27.39
CA ARG A 101 -2.53 -5.86 -27.51
C ARG A 101 -2.69 -4.74 -26.49
N VAL A 102 -1.57 -4.08 -26.18
CA VAL A 102 -1.55 -2.90 -25.28
C VAL A 102 -2.44 -1.78 -25.81
N ASP A 103 -2.41 -1.56 -27.12
CA ASP A 103 -3.16 -0.48 -27.79
C ASP A 103 -4.68 -0.65 -27.59
N HIS A 104 -5.18 -1.88 -27.71
CA HIS A 104 -6.61 -2.21 -27.52
C HIS A 104 -7.07 -2.15 -26.07
N LEU A 105 -6.21 -2.50 -25.12
CA LEU A 105 -6.50 -2.35 -23.69
C LEU A 105 -6.80 -0.89 -23.31
N VAL A 106 -6.10 0.07 -23.92
CA VAL A 106 -6.30 1.51 -23.68
C VAL A 106 -7.70 1.94 -24.14
N GLU A 107 -8.14 1.47 -25.31
CA GLU A 107 -9.45 1.79 -25.87
C GLU A 107 -10.59 1.17 -25.05
N HIS A 108 -10.50 -0.11 -24.71
CA HIS A 108 -11.59 -0.85 -24.07
C HIS A 108 -11.72 -0.55 -22.57
N LEU A 109 -10.60 -0.40 -21.86
CA LEU A 109 -10.60 -0.08 -20.42
C LEU A 109 -10.66 1.43 -20.15
N ARG A 110 -10.62 2.27 -21.19
CA ARG A 110 -10.57 3.74 -21.11
C ARG A 110 -9.48 4.26 -20.16
N TRP A 111 -8.34 3.58 -20.14
CA TRP A 111 -7.21 3.97 -19.31
C TRP A 111 -6.33 4.99 -20.02
N GLN A 112 -5.64 5.84 -19.27
CA GLN A 112 -4.58 6.65 -19.86
C GLN A 112 -3.44 5.73 -20.35
N PRO A 113 -2.78 6.04 -21.49
CA PRO A 113 -1.73 5.19 -22.06
C PRO A 113 -0.62 4.86 -21.05
N ASP A 114 -0.17 5.88 -20.29
CA ASP A 114 0.86 5.71 -19.26
C ASP A 114 0.42 4.77 -18.14
N HIS A 115 -0.86 4.85 -17.74
CA HIS A 115 -1.39 4.00 -16.68
C HIS A 115 -1.49 2.54 -17.14
N ALA A 116 -2.00 2.30 -18.36
CA ALA A 116 -2.07 0.95 -18.93
C ALA A 116 -0.67 0.32 -19.03
N GLU A 117 0.30 1.06 -19.54
CA GLU A 117 1.69 0.61 -19.66
C GLU A 117 2.30 0.29 -18.28
N GLN A 118 2.06 1.13 -17.26
CA GLN A 118 2.53 0.86 -15.90
C GLN A 118 1.89 -0.40 -15.30
N VAL A 119 0.58 -0.62 -15.50
CA VAL A 119 -0.13 -1.80 -15.00
C VAL A 119 0.38 -3.06 -15.69
N ILE A 120 0.65 -3.02 -17.00
CA ILE A 120 1.23 -4.14 -17.73
C ILE A 120 2.63 -4.45 -17.21
N ARG A 121 3.50 -3.45 -17.05
CA ARG A 121 4.84 -3.66 -16.47
C ARG A 121 4.75 -4.23 -15.06
N TYR A 122 3.77 -3.80 -14.26
CA TYR A 122 3.53 -4.37 -12.93
C TYR A 122 3.10 -5.84 -13.03
N ALA A 123 2.19 -6.17 -13.95
CA ALA A 123 1.73 -7.54 -14.20
C ALA A 123 2.85 -8.46 -14.69
N GLU A 124 3.74 -7.97 -15.56
CA GLU A 124 4.94 -8.68 -16.04
C GLU A 124 5.91 -8.96 -14.90
N ARG A 125 6.23 -7.95 -14.07
CA ARG A 125 7.10 -8.12 -12.89
C ARG A 125 6.52 -9.12 -11.88
N LYS A 126 5.19 -9.19 -11.77
CA LYS A 126 4.49 -10.17 -10.94
C LYS A 126 4.32 -11.53 -11.63
N GLY A 127 4.82 -11.68 -12.85
CA GLY A 127 4.77 -12.91 -13.62
C GLY A 127 3.39 -13.30 -14.09
N ALA A 128 2.40 -12.40 -14.07
CA ALA A 128 1.03 -12.70 -14.50
C ALA A 128 0.87 -12.65 -16.03
N VAL A 129 1.59 -11.75 -16.69
CA VAL A 129 1.52 -11.51 -18.15
C VAL A 129 2.93 -11.55 -18.74
N ARG A 130 3.06 -11.91 -20.01
CA ARG A 130 4.29 -11.78 -20.81
C ARG A 130 3.99 -11.15 -22.16
N ARG A 131 4.87 -10.25 -22.63
CA ARG A 131 4.85 -9.81 -24.02
C ARG A 131 5.53 -10.83 -24.93
N HIS A 132 4.90 -11.16 -26.05
CA HIS A 132 5.49 -11.95 -27.11
C HIS A 132 5.01 -11.40 -28.45
N SER A 133 5.93 -11.04 -29.35
CA SER A 133 5.62 -10.60 -30.72
C SER A 133 4.54 -9.49 -30.81
N GLY A 134 4.55 -8.54 -29.88
CA GLY A 134 3.61 -7.41 -29.87
C GLY A 134 2.25 -7.68 -29.19
N ARG A 135 1.97 -8.92 -28.76
CA ARG A 135 0.77 -9.28 -27.98
C ARG A 135 1.10 -9.62 -26.52
N LEU A 136 0.09 -9.50 -25.66
CA LEU A 136 0.14 -9.89 -24.25
C LEU A 136 -0.42 -11.29 -24.08
N LEU A 137 0.40 -12.17 -23.51
CA LEU A 137 0.05 -13.55 -23.21
C LEU A 137 -0.14 -13.72 -21.71
N LEU A 138 -1.22 -14.40 -21.35
CA LEU A 138 -1.48 -14.78 -19.97
C LEU A 138 -0.61 -15.99 -19.59
N THR A 139 0.09 -15.87 -18.47
CA THR A 139 0.80 -17.02 -17.87
C THR A 139 -0.17 -17.86 -17.04
N ASP A 140 0.26 -19.03 -16.58
CA ASP A 140 -0.55 -19.86 -15.68
C ASP A 140 -0.87 -19.13 -14.36
N VAL A 141 0.06 -18.31 -13.85
CA VAL A 141 -0.15 -17.46 -12.68
C VAL A 141 -1.25 -16.43 -12.95
N GLY A 142 -1.18 -15.73 -14.09
CA GLY A 142 -2.19 -14.75 -14.48
C GLY A 142 -3.57 -15.39 -14.68
N ARG A 143 -3.62 -16.57 -15.30
CA ARG A 143 -4.84 -17.35 -15.53
C ARG A 143 -5.47 -17.80 -14.22
N GLY A 144 -4.65 -18.24 -13.25
CA GLY A 144 -5.11 -18.55 -11.90
C GLY A 144 -5.73 -17.33 -11.19
N VAL A 145 -5.07 -16.17 -11.27
CA VAL A 145 -5.58 -14.91 -10.68
C VAL A 145 -6.92 -14.50 -11.30
N ALA A 146 -7.03 -14.53 -12.63
CA ALA A 146 -8.25 -14.17 -13.33
C ALA A 146 -9.41 -15.11 -13.00
N ARG A 147 -9.17 -16.43 -13.01
CA ARG A 147 -10.20 -17.43 -12.66
C ARG A 147 -10.66 -17.30 -11.22
N ALA A 148 -9.74 -17.11 -10.27
CA ALA A 148 -10.08 -16.91 -8.86
C ALA A 148 -10.96 -15.68 -8.64
N ALA A 149 -10.78 -14.62 -9.45
CA ALA A 149 -11.59 -13.40 -9.37
C ALA A 149 -12.98 -13.54 -9.99
N LEU A 150 -13.22 -14.51 -10.88
CA LEU A 150 -14.53 -14.75 -11.51
C LEU A 150 -15.44 -15.67 -10.69
N VAL A 151 -14.90 -16.36 -9.68
CA VAL A 151 -15.63 -17.32 -8.83
C VAL A 151 -16.04 -16.71 -7.48
N GLN A 152 -15.54 -15.51 -7.16
CA GLN A 152 -15.92 -14.73 -5.96
C GLN A 152 -17.13 -13.84 -6.23
#